data_AF-A0A3D5GRB8-F1
#
_entry.id   AF-A0A3D5GRB8-F1
#
_cell.length_a   1.000
_cell.length_b   1.000
_cell.length_c   1.000
_cell.angle_alpha   90.00
_cell.angle_beta   90.00
_cell.angle_gamma   90.00
#
_symmetry.space_group_name_H-M   'P 1'
#
loop_
_entity.id
_entity.type
_entity.pdbx_description
1 polymer ?
#
loop_
_entity_poly.entity_id
_entity_poly.type
_entity_poly.pdbx_seq_one_letter_code
_entity_poly.pdbx_strand_id
1 'polypeptide(L)'
;FGRRMARNTQLLLLEEANLARMVDPAGGSWYVEDLTEQLARAAWERFTSIEVAGGMAESIANGLIAAEAEVACSARQEKLVAGDELIIGVTSFPDPDEIPLVRPGLPAIPQGPLVPHRSAAPFEGQAML
;
A
#
# COMPACT_ATOMS: atom_id res chain seq x y z
N PHE A 1 14.25 -13.23 14.04
CA PHE A 1 13.21 -12.48 14.79
C PHE A 1 12.04 -12.06 13.91
N GLY A 2 12.21 -11.17 12.92
CA GLY A 2 11.10 -10.61 12.12
C GLY A 2 10.16 -11.65 11.46
N ARG A 3 10.71 -12.71 10.84
CA ARG A 3 9.89 -13.81 10.27
C ARG A 3 8.95 -14.46 11.29
N ARG A 4 9.41 -14.63 12.54
CA ARG A 4 8.59 -15.19 13.62
C ARG A 4 7.45 -14.26 13.98
N MET A 5 7.69 -12.94 14.02
CA MET A 5 6.65 -11.96 14.33
C MET A 5 5.59 -11.92 13.24
N ALA A 6 5.99 -11.83 11.96
CA ALA A 6 5.05 -11.86 10.85
C ALA A 6 4.14 -13.10 10.87
N ARG A 7 4.71 -14.29 11.12
CA ARG A 7 3.94 -15.52 11.27
C ARG A 7 3.04 -15.50 12.50
N ASN A 8 3.57 -15.11 13.66
CA ASN A 8 2.82 -15.15 14.91
C ASN A 8 1.65 -14.16 14.92
N THR A 9 1.75 -13.01 14.22
CA THR A 9 0.59 -12.13 14.02
C THR A 9 -0.57 -12.87 13.39
N GLN A 10 -0.33 -13.68 12.35
CA GLN A 10 -1.38 -14.48 11.71
C GLN A 10 -1.92 -15.56 12.66
N LEU A 11 -1.05 -16.27 13.38
CA LEU A 11 -1.46 -17.31 14.34
C LEU A 11 -2.33 -16.72 15.46
N LEU A 12 -1.95 -15.56 16.02
CA LEU A 12 -2.74 -14.89 17.04
C LEU A 12 -4.12 -14.51 16.52
N LEU A 13 -4.22 -13.95 15.31
CA LEU A 13 -5.50 -13.58 14.70
C LEU A 13 -6.42 -14.81 14.48
N LEU A 14 -5.84 -15.96 14.14
CA LEU A 14 -6.59 -17.19 13.84
C LEU A 14 -6.95 -18.00 15.10
N GLU A 15 -5.97 -18.27 15.95
CA GLU A 15 -6.06 -19.25 17.06
C GLU A 15 -6.55 -18.59 18.35
N GLU A 16 -6.17 -17.35 18.61
CA GLU A 16 -6.49 -16.64 19.86
C GLU A 16 -7.65 -15.66 19.66
N ALA A 17 -7.60 -14.82 18.62
CA ALA A 17 -8.66 -13.87 18.29
C ALA A 17 -9.84 -14.50 17.53
N ASN A 18 -9.69 -15.74 17.06
CA ASN A 18 -10.76 -16.53 16.44
C ASN A 18 -11.43 -15.86 15.21
N LEU A 19 -10.72 -15.00 14.49
CA LEU A 19 -11.30 -14.23 13.38
C LEU A 19 -11.79 -15.09 12.21
N ALA A 20 -11.25 -16.31 12.05
CA ALA A 20 -11.62 -17.23 10.98
C ALA A 20 -12.69 -18.26 11.38
N ARG A 21 -13.36 -18.09 12.53
CA ARG A 21 -14.44 -19.02 12.95
C ARG A 21 -15.70 -18.88 12.11
N MET A 22 -15.94 -17.71 11.53
CA MET A 22 -17.08 -17.41 10.68
C MET A 22 -16.59 -17.14 9.26
N VAL A 23 -17.28 -17.73 8.29
CA VAL A 23 -17.07 -17.40 6.88
C VAL A 23 -17.69 -16.02 6.64
N ASP A 24 -16.89 -15.10 6.12
CA ASP A 24 -17.27 -13.73 5.77
C ASP A 24 -18.02 -12.97 6.88
N PRO A 25 -17.34 -12.60 7.98
CA PRO A 25 -17.97 -11.85 9.07
C PRO A 25 -18.42 -10.44 8.67
N ALA A 26 -17.97 -9.93 7.52
CA ALA A 26 -18.38 -8.62 7.01
C ALA A 26 -19.63 -8.70 6.11
N GLY A 27 -20.03 -9.90 5.69
CA GLY A 27 -21.20 -10.12 4.85
C GLY A 27 -22.48 -9.54 5.44
N GLY A 28 -23.22 -8.79 4.64
CA GLY A 28 -24.43 -8.08 5.06
C GLY A 28 -24.18 -6.75 5.78
N SER A 29 -22.93 -6.35 6.01
CA SER A 29 -22.61 -4.98 6.41
C SER A 29 -22.91 -4.04 5.26
N TRP A 30 -23.93 -3.18 5.41
CA TRP A 30 -24.31 -2.23 4.35
C TRP A 30 -23.12 -1.43 3.81
N TYR A 31 -22.22 -0.99 4.68
CA TYR A 31 -21.03 -0.24 4.27
C TYR A 31 -20.04 -1.09 3.45
N VAL A 32 -19.75 -2.32 3.89
CA VAL A 32 -18.76 -3.16 3.21
C VAL A 32 -19.31 -3.66 1.88
N GLU A 33 -20.60 -4.01 1.82
CA GLU A 33 -21.28 -4.39 0.58
C GLU A 33 -21.26 -3.25 -0.44
N ASP A 34 -21.65 -2.05 -0.03
CA ASP A 34 -21.67 -0.86 -0.90
C ASP A 34 -20.25 -0.49 -1.37
N LEU A 35 -19.27 -0.49 -0.46
CA LEU A 35 -17.86 -0.23 -0.82
C LEU A 35 -17.30 -1.29 -1.77
N THR A 36 -17.68 -2.55 -1.59
CA THR A 36 -17.25 -3.67 -2.46
C THR A 36 -17.79 -3.48 -3.87
N GLU A 37 -19.07 -3.13 -4.01
CA GLU A 37 -19.70 -2.84 -5.30
C GLU A 37 -19.05 -1.61 -5.98
N GLN A 38 -18.80 -0.54 -5.22
CA GLN A 38 -18.13 0.65 -5.76
C GLN A 38 -16.72 0.35 -6.26
N LEU A 39 -15.93 -0.40 -5.49
CA LEU A 39 -14.59 -0.81 -5.89
C LEU A 39 -14.61 -1.73 -7.11
N ALA A 40 -15.54 -2.69 -7.15
CA ALA A 40 -15.70 -3.61 -8.28
C ALA A 40 -16.04 -2.85 -9.56
N ARG A 41 -16.97 -1.89 -9.48
CA ARG A 41 -17.37 -1.06 -10.63
C ARG A 41 -16.22 -0.21 -11.15
N ALA A 42 -15.54 0.52 -10.27
CA ALA A 42 -14.41 1.37 -10.67
C ALA A 42 -13.26 0.54 -11.28
N ALA A 43 -12.95 -0.63 -10.68
CA ALA A 43 -11.94 -1.54 -11.22
C ALA A 43 -12.37 -2.12 -12.58
N TRP A 44 -13.65 -2.45 -12.75
CA TRP A 44 -14.18 -3.00 -14.00
C TRP A 44 -14.17 -1.99 -15.15
N GLU A 45 -14.54 -0.74 -14.87
CA GLU A 45 -14.43 0.36 -15.82
C GLU A 45 -12.98 0.56 -16.26
N ARG A 46 -12.05 0.58 -15.30
CA ARG A 46 -10.63 0.71 -15.60
C ARG A 46 -10.11 -0.48 -16.40
N PHE A 47 -10.46 -1.70 -16.01
CA PHE A 47 -10.13 -2.92 -16.74
C PHE A 47 -10.60 -2.85 -18.20
N THR A 48 -11.86 -2.48 -18.44
CA THR A 48 -12.42 -2.37 -19.79
C THR A 48 -11.67 -1.33 -20.62
N SER A 49 -11.30 -0.19 -20.02
CA SER A 49 -10.53 0.84 -20.73
C SER A 49 -9.12 0.36 -21.14
N ILE A 50 -8.49 -0.50 -20.34
CA ILE A 50 -7.19 -1.12 -20.66
C ILE A 50 -7.36 -2.13 -21.80
N GLU A 51 -8.41 -2.94 -21.78
CA GLU A 51 -8.70 -3.90 -22.85
C GLU A 51 -8.93 -3.20 -24.20
N VAL A 52 -9.67 -2.07 -24.21
CA VAL A 52 -9.86 -1.25 -25.42
C VAL A 52 -8.54 -0.65 -25.92
N ALA A 53 -7.61 -0.34 -25.02
CA ALA A 53 -6.29 0.20 -25.35
C ALA A 53 -5.28 -0.84 -25.87
N GLY A 54 -5.71 -2.10 -26.10
CA GLY A 54 -4.85 -3.18 -26.57
C GLY A 54 -4.40 -4.16 -25.48
N GLY A 55 -4.99 -4.06 -24.28
CA GLY A 55 -4.73 -4.96 -23.16
C GLY A 55 -3.57 -4.53 -22.28
N MET A 56 -3.36 -5.30 -21.20
CA MET A 56 -2.42 -4.96 -20.12
C MET A 56 -0.96 -4.93 -20.60
N ALA A 57 -0.53 -5.89 -21.43
CA ALA A 57 0.86 -5.97 -21.89
C ALA A 57 1.25 -4.73 -22.71
N GLU A 58 0.39 -4.30 -23.64
CA GLU A 58 0.61 -3.10 -24.44
C GLU A 58 0.58 -1.84 -23.56
N SER A 59 -0.34 -1.78 -22.61
CA SER A 59 -0.47 -0.66 -21.66
C SER A 59 0.74 -0.51 -20.72
N ILE A 60 1.46 -1.60 -20.43
CA ILE A 60 2.73 -1.55 -19.71
C ILE A 60 3.85 -1.12 -20.66
N ALA A 61 3.89 -1.67 -21.88
CA ALA A 61 4.94 -1.39 -22.87
C ALA A 61 4.94 0.08 -23.32
N ASN A 62 3.76 0.68 -23.49
CA ASN A 62 3.60 2.08 -23.87
C ASN A 62 3.72 3.07 -22.70
N GLY A 63 3.91 2.57 -21.47
CA GLY A 63 4.14 3.37 -20.27
C GLY A 63 2.88 3.94 -19.60
N LEU A 64 1.67 3.63 -20.09
CA LEU A 64 0.42 4.14 -19.54
C LEU A 64 0.22 3.74 -18.07
N ILE A 65 0.50 2.48 -17.71
CA ILE A 65 0.35 1.99 -16.33
C ILE A 65 1.38 2.64 -15.39
N ALA A 66 2.62 2.86 -15.88
CA ALA A 66 3.66 3.52 -15.10
C ALA A 66 3.31 4.99 -14.82
N ALA A 67 2.80 5.71 -15.82
CA ALA A 67 2.36 7.10 -15.68
C ALA A 67 1.21 7.23 -14.66
N GLU A 68 0.22 6.34 -14.70
CA GLU A 68 -0.89 6.36 -13.73
C GLU A 68 -0.45 6.05 -12.30
N ALA A 69 0.46 5.09 -12.14
CA ALA A 69 1.05 4.78 -10.83
C ALA A 69 1.81 5.99 -10.27
N GLU A 70 2.55 6.72 -11.10
CA GLU A 70 3.27 7.92 -10.70
C GLU A 70 2.33 9.06 -10.28
N VAL A 71 1.22 9.26 -11.01
CA VAL A 71 0.18 10.23 -10.63
C VAL A 71 -0.43 9.86 -9.27
N ALA A 72 -0.75 8.60 -9.04
CA ALA A 72 -1.30 8.14 -7.76
C ALA A 72 -0.29 8.30 -6.61
N CYS A 73 0.99 8.00 -6.86
CA CYS A 73 2.08 8.19 -5.91
C CYS A 73 2.26 9.67 -5.55
N SER A 74 2.32 10.54 -6.56
CA SER A 74 2.45 11.99 -6.41
C SER A 74 1.28 12.58 -5.62
N ALA A 75 0.04 12.21 -5.97
CA ALA A 75 -1.15 12.69 -5.26
C ALA A 75 -1.16 12.26 -3.77
N ARG A 76 -0.72 11.03 -3.47
CA ARG A 76 -0.56 10.59 -2.07
C ARG A 76 0.54 11.38 -1.36
N GLN A 77 1.65 11.66 -2.05
CA GLN A 77 2.76 12.41 -1.48
C GLN A 77 2.36 13.86 -1.16
N GLU A 78 1.59 14.51 -2.03
CA GLU A 78 1.06 15.85 -1.80
C GLU A 78 0.19 15.90 -0.54
N LYS A 79 -0.70 14.91 -0.33
CA LYS A 79 -1.51 14.81 0.88
C LYS A 79 -0.67 14.63 2.15
N LEU A 80 0.40 13.83 2.07
CA LEU A 80 1.33 13.63 3.19
C LEU A 80 2.09 14.91 3.55
N VAL A 81 2.51 15.70 2.54
CA VAL A 81 3.18 16.99 2.75
C VAL A 81 2.20 18.05 3.27
N ALA A 82 0.96 18.03 2.79
CA ALA A 82 -0.10 18.93 3.25
C ALA A 82 -0.58 18.63 4.69
N GLY A 83 -0.30 17.43 5.21
CA GLY A 83 -0.76 16.98 6.53
C GLY A 83 -2.17 16.38 6.54
N ASP A 84 -2.77 16.15 5.37
CA ASP A 84 -4.08 15.50 5.22
C ASP A 84 -4.01 13.99 5.52
N GLU A 85 -2.84 13.39 5.28
CA GLU A 85 -2.53 12.01 5.65
C GLU A 85 -1.30 11.97 6.57
N LEU A 86 -1.29 11.05 7.54
CA LEU A 86 -0.25 10.96 8.56
C LEU A 86 0.46 9.60 8.52
N ILE A 87 1.77 9.62 8.74
CA ILE A 87 2.59 8.43 8.99
C ILE A 87 3.07 8.52 10.43
N ILE A 88 2.49 7.68 11.29
CA ILE A 88 2.83 7.63 12.73
C ILE A 88 4.29 7.20 12.89
N GLY A 89 5.04 7.94 13.71
CA GLY A 89 6.47 7.75 13.94
C GLY A 89 7.38 8.41 12.89
N VAL A 90 6.83 9.03 11.85
CA VAL A 90 7.60 9.75 10.82
C VAL A 90 7.12 11.19 10.69
N THR A 91 5.92 11.41 10.15
CA THR A 91 5.36 12.77 9.99
C THR A 91 4.58 13.22 11.22
N SER A 92 4.10 12.26 12.02
CA SER A 92 3.35 12.53 13.25
C SER A 92 4.00 11.78 14.41
N PHE A 93 4.37 12.53 15.45
CA PHE A 93 5.06 12.02 16.66
C PHE A 93 6.36 11.24 16.37
N PRO A 94 7.35 11.83 15.66
CA PRO A 94 8.64 11.18 15.47
C PRO A 94 9.42 11.07 16.79
N ASP A 95 10.17 9.98 16.95
CA ASP A 95 11.12 9.80 18.05
C ASP A 95 12.54 10.15 17.58
N PRO A 96 13.09 11.32 17.97
CA PRO A 96 14.42 11.74 17.53
C PRO A 96 15.55 10.90 18.13
N ASP A 97 15.26 10.18 19.22
CA ASP A 97 16.24 9.35 19.94
C ASP A 97 16.11 7.86 19.56
N GLU A 98 15.32 7.53 18.51
CA GLU A 98 15.14 6.15 18.06
C GLU A 98 16.48 5.52 17.66
N ILE A 99 16.80 4.36 18.23
CA ILE A 99 17.96 3.57 17.87
C ILE A 99 17.61 2.71 16.64
N PRO A 100 18.21 2.94 15.46
CA PRO A 100 17.85 2.19 14.25
C PRO A 100 18.16 0.71 14.38
N LEU A 101 17.23 -0.13 13.93
CA LEU A 101 17.43 -1.57 13.91
C LEU A 101 18.45 -1.99 12.85
N VAL A 102 19.49 -2.72 13.26
CA VAL A 102 20.43 -3.36 12.31
C VAL A 102 19.72 -4.52 11.61
N ARG A 103 19.55 -4.41 10.29
CA ARG A 103 18.92 -5.45 9.45
C ARG A 103 19.89 -5.93 8.38
N PRO A 104 19.81 -7.20 7.95
CA PRO A 104 20.51 -7.64 6.74
C PRO A 104 20.10 -6.76 5.54
N GLY A 105 21.02 -6.56 4.60
CA GLY A 105 20.75 -5.80 3.38
C GLY A 105 19.52 -6.32 2.64
N LEU A 106 18.73 -5.40 2.09
CA LEU A 106 17.59 -5.74 1.26
C LEU A 106 18.07 -6.46 -0.02
N PRO A 107 17.27 -7.40 -0.56
CA PRO A 107 17.51 -7.89 -1.91
C PRO A 107 17.45 -6.73 -2.91
N ALA A 108 18.14 -6.86 -4.03
CA ALA A 108 18.08 -5.87 -5.10
C ALA A 108 16.63 -5.66 -5.53
N ILE A 109 16.24 -4.38 -5.66
CA ILE A 109 14.93 -4.02 -6.18
C ILE A 109 14.85 -4.52 -7.63
N PRO A 110 13.81 -5.27 -8.01
CA PRO A 110 13.63 -5.70 -9.39
C PRO A 110 13.62 -4.48 -10.32
N GLN A 111 14.43 -4.52 -11.38
CA GLN A 111 14.39 -3.50 -12.42
C GLN A 111 13.18 -3.74 -13.32
N GLY A 112 12.38 -2.72 -13.56
CA GLY A 112 11.17 -2.81 -14.37
C GLY A 112 10.54 -1.43 -14.63
N PRO A 113 9.48 -1.38 -15.45
CA PRO A 113 8.78 -0.13 -15.76
C PRO A 113 8.03 0.45 -14.56
N LEU A 114 7.82 -0.35 -13.51
CA LEU A 114 7.17 0.07 -12.27
C LEU A 114 8.21 0.17 -11.16
N VAL A 115 8.39 1.38 -10.64
CA VAL A 115 9.33 1.66 -9.55
C VAL A 115 8.57 1.68 -8.23
N PRO A 116 8.97 0.88 -7.22
CA PRO A 116 8.33 0.93 -5.92
C PRO A 116 8.78 2.16 -5.13
N HIS A 117 7.82 2.98 -4.71
CA HIS A 117 8.05 4.13 -3.83
C HIS A 117 7.54 3.84 -2.41
N ARG A 118 8.35 4.17 -1.40
CA ARG A 118 7.92 4.11 0.01
C ARG A 118 7.33 5.46 0.39
N SER A 119 6.14 5.48 0.98
CA SER A 119 5.45 6.73 1.36
C SER A 119 6.23 7.58 2.36
N ALA A 120 7.08 6.98 3.19
CA ALA A 120 7.92 7.71 4.15
C ALA A 120 9.24 8.23 3.55
N ALA A 121 9.65 7.76 2.35
CA ALA A 121 10.98 8.05 1.80
C ALA A 121 11.34 9.55 1.72
N PRO A 122 10.42 10.47 1.40
CA PRO A 122 10.75 11.89 1.35
C PRO A 122 11.05 12.53 2.72
N PHE A 123 10.59 11.91 3.80
CA PHE A 123 10.79 12.37 5.17
C PHE A 123 11.98 11.67 5.84
N GLU A 124 12.45 10.56 5.28
CA GLU A 124 13.60 9.82 5.78
C GLU A 124 14.90 10.58 5.48
N GLY A 125 15.52 11.15 6.51
CA GLY A 125 16.78 11.91 6.40
C GLY A 125 16.60 13.43 6.47
N GLN A 126 15.36 13.93 6.47
CA GLN A 126 15.08 15.28 6.95
C GLN A 126 15.10 15.23 8.49
N ALA A 127 16.19 15.72 9.09
CA ALA A 127 16.15 16.10 10.50
C ALA A 127 15.10 17.22 10.60
N MET A 128 13.90 16.86 11.03
CA MET A 128 12.81 17.79 11.26
C MET A 128 13.23 18.66 12.45
N LEU A 129 13.85 19.81 12.15
CA LEU A 129 14.20 20.86 13.10
C LEU A 129 12.94 21.58 13.60
#